data_AF-A0A843FAF8-F1
#
_entry.id   AF-A0A843FAF8-F1
#
_cell.length_a   1.000
_cell.length_b   1.000
_cell.length_c   1.000
_cell.angle_alpha   90.00
_cell.angle_beta   90.00
_cell.angle_gamma   90.00
#
_symmetry.space_group_name_H-M   'P 1'
#
loop_
_entity.id
_entity.type
_entity.pdbx_description
1 polymer ?
#
loop_
_entity_poly.entity_id
_entity_poly.type
_entity_poly.pdbx_seq_one_letter_code
_entity_poly.pdbx_strand_id
1 'polypeptide(L)'
;MDKKYIILMIVAIVIIAAAVSVYTTHTSERKNTLALDDKQIANITVNMNNWSYDSANDIYYQLNLSYCNRAKAPEYETLSIYVPGKYFDGEKNTNGTYNCTINEKNKVANYSAKDAPIVIPINTPGYSAQTAPTSYNPQEVKNYTDSGIIYVYPGCRGRDNGDNFTGGAPWGVTDLKASIMYLKFNKDIIPGDTEKIFTFGHSGGGAQSAIVGSSGDNELYESYLEAIGAAMTDQNGYVISSSVYGSMCWCPITNLDTADEGYEWYMGQYTRSNDTWTYELSKDLAMKYGEYINKLGLKDPSGKTLTLDKSNDGIYTSGSYYDYQISVIEESLNNFLAYTTFPYTPSNDMKSMGGSPLGNAPTGEMPTGEAPAGDVPNGELPAGNIQNNGTSTNSNETYQTAQDYINSLNSDGEWIEYDASKNTVKVKSIESFVKHCKTPAKGVP
;
A
#
# COMPACT_ATOMS: atom_id res chain seq x y z
N MET A 1 -30.91 18.76 -29.13
CA MET A 1 -30.52 18.87 -27.71
C MET A 1 -31.37 19.97 -27.09
N ASP A 2 -32.21 19.63 -26.12
CA ASP A 2 -33.21 20.57 -25.56
C ASP A 2 -32.50 21.75 -24.87
N LYS A 3 -33.02 22.98 -25.03
CA LYS A 3 -32.40 24.20 -24.49
C LYS A 3 -32.18 24.13 -22.97
N LYS A 4 -33.00 23.34 -22.26
CA LYS A 4 -32.84 23.06 -20.84
C LYS A 4 -31.52 22.32 -20.50
N TYR A 5 -31.09 21.37 -21.34
CA TYR A 5 -29.84 20.63 -21.12
C TYR A 5 -28.60 21.49 -21.32
N ILE A 6 -28.64 22.42 -22.28
CA ILE A 6 -27.53 23.35 -22.53
C ILE A 6 -27.35 24.30 -21.34
N ILE A 7 -28.45 24.81 -20.77
CA ILE A 7 -28.41 25.69 -19.60
C ILE A 7 -27.86 24.94 -18.37
N LEU A 8 -28.28 23.70 -18.14
CA LEU A 8 -27.76 22.86 -17.05
C LEU A 8 -26.26 22.57 -17.19
N MET A 9 -25.77 22.30 -18.40
CA MET A 9 -24.34 22.10 -18.65
C MET A 9 -23.53 23.37 -18.38
N ILE A 10 -24.02 24.54 -18.82
CA ILE A 10 -23.32 25.81 -18.60
C ILE A 10 -23.25 26.14 -17.11
N VAL A 11 -24.35 25.92 -16.36
CA VAL A 11 -24.36 26.14 -14.90
C VAL A 11 -23.40 25.18 -14.20
N ALA A 12 -23.33 23.91 -14.60
CA ALA A 12 -22.38 22.94 -14.04
C ALA A 12 -20.92 23.34 -14.32
N ILE A 13 -20.61 23.79 -15.55
CA ILE A 13 -19.26 24.26 -15.91
C ILE A 13 -18.86 25.50 -15.11
N VAL A 14 -19.79 26.44 -14.91
CA VAL A 14 -19.54 27.65 -14.11
C VAL A 14 -19.33 27.31 -12.63
N ILE A 15 -20.08 26.36 -12.07
CA ILE A 15 -19.90 25.91 -10.68
C ILE A 15 -18.55 25.18 -10.52
N ILE A 16 -18.18 24.32 -11.47
CA ILE A 16 -16.88 23.63 -11.45
C ILE A 16 -15.73 24.64 -11.60
N ALA A 17 -15.83 25.59 -12.52
CA ALA A 17 -14.82 26.63 -12.70
C ALA A 17 -14.71 27.54 -11.46
N ALA A 18 -15.84 27.87 -10.81
CA ALA A 18 -15.84 28.63 -9.57
C ALA A 18 -15.22 27.83 -8.41
N ALA A 19 -15.55 26.54 -8.26
CA ALA A 19 -14.97 25.66 -7.25
C ALA A 19 -13.45 25.47 -7.45
N VAL A 20 -13.01 25.31 -8.70
CA VAL A 20 -11.57 25.27 -9.05
C VAL A 20 -10.91 26.62 -8.74
N SER A 21 -11.52 27.76 -9.08
CA SER A 21 -10.94 29.07 -8.77
C SER A 21 -10.85 29.34 -7.27
N VAL A 22 -11.84 28.91 -6.48
CA VAL A 22 -11.87 29.01 -5.02
C VAL A 22 -10.82 28.09 -4.37
N TYR A 23 -10.63 26.88 -4.92
CA TYR A 23 -9.55 25.98 -4.50
C TYR A 23 -8.16 26.57 -4.83
N THR A 24 -8.03 27.25 -5.98
CA THR A 24 -6.78 27.90 -6.42
C THR A 24 -6.48 29.18 -5.63
N THR A 25 -7.51 29.93 -5.20
CA THR A 25 -7.33 31.15 -4.40
C THR A 25 -7.10 30.86 -2.92
N HIS A 26 -7.71 29.81 -2.36
CA HIS A 26 -7.40 29.38 -0.98
C HIS A 26 -6.00 28.79 -0.81
N THR A 27 -5.38 28.29 -1.89
CA THR A 27 -4.00 27.82 -1.87
C THR A 27 -2.97 28.94 -2.08
N SER A 28 -3.33 30.05 -2.72
CA SER A 28 -2.39 31.14 -3.03
C SER A 28 -2.27 32.24 -1.96
N GLU A 29 -3.18 32.32 -0.98
CA GLU A 29 -3.20 33.44 0.00
C GLU A 29 -3.07 33.04 1.48
N ARG A 30 -2.78 31.78 1.82
CA ARG A 30 -2.26 31.47 3.18
C ARG A 30 -0.78 31.86 3.24
N LYS A 31 -0.47 33.12 3.53
CA LYS A 31 0.82 33.47 4.16
C LYS A 31 0.86 32.82 5.53
N ASN A 32 1.30 31.57 5.58
CA ASN A 32 1.46 30.82 6.82
C ASN A 32 2.54 31.51 7.67
N THR A 33 2.21 31.84 8.92
CA THR A 33 3.14 32.31 9.97
C THR A 33 4.11 31.22 10.45
N LEU A 34 4.32 30.18 9.64
CA LEU A 34 5.12 28.97 9.92
C LEU A 34 6.40 28.90 9.08
N ALA A 35 6.87 30.04 8.55
CA ALA A 35 8.16 30.08 7.86
C ALA A 35 9.25 29.49 8.76
N LEU A 36 9.92 28.46 8.26
CA LEU A 36 10.99 27.79 8.99
C LEU A 36 12.14 28.78 9.22
N ASP A 37 12.69 28.78 10.44
CA ASP A 37 13.92 29.53 10.71
C ASP A 37 15.15 28.84 10.10
N ASP A 38 16.29 29.55 10.02
CA ASP A 38 17.52 29.03 9.40
C ASP A 38 18.00 27.71 10.03
N LYS A 39 17.78 27.52 11.35
CA LYS A 39 18.15 26.29 12.05
C LYS A 39 17.21 25.16 11.66
N GLN A 40 15.92 25.44 11.55
CA GLN A 40 14.92 24.48 11.11
C GLN A 40 15.13 24.06 9.66
N ILE A 41 15.49 24.99 8.78
CA ILE A 41 15.87 24.70 7.39
C ILE A 41 17.11 23.81 7.36
N ALA A 42 18.17 24.16 8.09
CA ALA A 42 19.40 23.38 8.13
C ALA A 42 19.18 21.93 8.62
N ASN A 43 18.28 21.71 9.58
CA ASN A 43 17.96 20.37 10.09
C ASN A 43 17.32 19.45 9.06
N ILE A 44 16.54 20.00 8.13
CA ILE A 44 15.78 19.22 7.13
C ILE A 44 16.33 19.38 5.70
N THR A 45 17.52 19.95 5.55
CA THR A 45 18.21 20.07 4.26
C THR A 45 19.17 18.89 4.09
N VAL A 46 19.14 18.23 2.92
CA VAL A 46 20.12 17.18 2.59
C VAL A 46 21.52 17.76 2.51
N ASN A 47 22.48 17.11 3.20
CA ASN A 47 23.86 17.57 3.21
C ASN A 47 24.63 17.07 1.98
N MET A 48 24.73 17.91 0.93
CA MET A 48 25.42 17.54 -0.31
C MET A 48 26.93 17.26 -0.15
N ASN A 49 27.53 17.58 0.99
CA ASN A 49 28.93 17.31 1.32
C ASN A 49 29.15 16.01 2.13
N ASN A 50 28.11 15.21 2.34
CA ASN A 50 28.15 14.06 3.25
C ASN A 50 27.61 12.76 2.65
N TRP A 51 27.64 12.62 1.33
CA TRP A 51 27.21 11.37 0.68
C TRP A 51 28.23 10.26 0.90
N SER A 52 27.74 9.05 1.17
CA SER A 52 28.54 7.82 1.07
C SER A 52 28.41 7.25 -0.34
N TYR A 53 29.41 6.48 -0.79
CA TYR A 53 29.43 5.90 -2.13
C TYR A 53 29.88 4.44 -2.10
N ASP A 54 29.04 3.57 -2.66
CA ASP A 54 29.40 2.21 -3.00
C ASP A 54 29.83 2.14 -4.47
N SER A 55 31.15 2.04 -4.70
CA SER A 55 31.71 1.92 -6.04
C SER A 55 31.47 0.58 -6.72
N ALA A 56 31.14 -0.49 -5.97
CA ALA A 56 30.90 -1.80 -6.55
C ALA A 56 29.52 -1.89 -7.21
N ASN A 57 28.52 -1.23 -6.62
CA ASN A 57 27.16 -1.17 -7.14
C ASN A 57 26.82 0.16 -7.81
N ASP A 58 27.72 1.14 -7.78
CA ASP A 58 27.54 2.50 -8.30
C ASP A 58 26.32 3.20 -7.67
N ILE A 59 26.33 3.33 -6.33
CA ILE A 59 25.21 3.89 -5.56
C ILE A 59 25.73 4.92 -4.55
N TYR A 60 25.17 6.13 -4.59
CA TYR A 60 25.32 7.11 -3.51
C TYR A 60 24.21 6.94 -2.49
N TYR A 61 24.52 7.13 -1.21
CA TYR A 61 23.52 7.06 -0.15
C TYR A 61 23.78 8.00 1.03
N GLN A 62 22.71 8.42 1.68
CA GLN A 62 22.71 9.04 3.01
C GLN A 62 21.67 8.34 3.88
N LEU A 63 22.06 7.98 5.10
CA LEU A 63 21.22 7.23 6.02
C LEU A 63 20.79 8.11 7.19
N ASN A 64 19.64 7.77 7.79
CA ASN A 64 19.18 8.33 9.06
C ASN A 64 19.02 9.87 9.06
N LEU A 65 18.49 10.42 7.98
CA LEU A 65 18.18 11.85 7.84
C LEU A 65 16.85 12.16 8.54
N SER A 66 16.83 13.10 9.48
CA SER A 66 15.57 13.57 10.08
C SER A 66 14.71 14.28 9.04
N TYR A 67 13.46 13.84 8.87
CA TYR A 67 12.54 14.47 7.93
C TYR A 67 11.64 15.54 8.56
N CYS A 68 11.77 15.77 9.87
CA CYS A 68 10.98 16.74 10.60
C CYS A 68 11.81 17.47 11.68
N ASN A 69 11.32 18.64 12.12
CA ASN A 69 12.04 19.53 13.04
C ASN A 69 11.76 19.29 14.53
N ARG A 70 10.69 18.56 14.85
CA ARG A 70 10.22 18.30 16.21
C ARG A 70 9.85 16.84 16.38
N ALA A 71 10.77 15.95 16.00
CA ALA A 71 10.61 14.52 16.13
C ALA A 71 10.10 14.14 17.54
N LYS A 72 8.99 13.41 17.59
CA LYS A 72 8.41 12.81 18.78
C LYS A 72 8.86 11.36 18.98
N ALA A 73 9.16 10.66 17.89
CA ALA A 73 9.71 9.32 17.83
C ALA A 73 10.96 9.31 16.93
N PRO A 74 12.11 9.82 17.41
CA PRO A 74 13.31 10.01 16.57
C PRO A 74 13.86 8.73 15.91
N GLU A 75 13.52 7.56 16.43
CA GLU A 75 13.89 6.26 15.84
C GLU A 75 13.10 5.92 14.56
N TYR A 76 11.89 6.47 14.41
CA TYR A 76 11.03 6.29 13.24
C TYR A 76 11.00 7.53 12.35
N GLU A 77 11.29 8.71 12.89
CA GLU A 77 11.17 9.98 12.16
C GLU A 77 12.41 10.36 11.35
N THR A 78 13.00 9.36 10.69
CA THR A 78 14.15 9.50 9.80
C THR A 78 13.93 8.78 8.48
N LEU A 79 14.76 9.07 7.48
CA LEU A 79 14.76 8.39 6.19
C LEU A 79 16.17 8.14 5.66
N SER A 80 16.28 7.21 4.74
CA SER A 80 17.53 6.89 4.02
C SER A 80 17.30 7.03 2.52
N ILE A 81 18.21 7.72 1.84
CA ILE A 81 18.13 8.04 0.40
C ILE A 81 19.22 7.28 -0.34
N TYR A 82 18.85 6.63 -1.45
CA TYR A 82 19.74 5.89 -2.32
C TYR A 82 19.56 6.36 -3.76
N VAL A 83 20.66 6.78 -4.39
CA VAL A 83 20.67 7.43 -5.69
C VAL A 83 21.60 6.65 -6.63
N PRO A 84 21.16 6.35 -7.87
CA PRO A 84 22.07 5.82 -8.90
C PRO A 84 23.31 6.69 -9.05
N GLY A 85 24.49 6.07 -9.03
CA GLY A 85 25.79 6.75 -8.98
C GLY A 85 25.97 7.81 -10.05
N LYS A 86 25.56 7.48 -11.29
CA LYS A 86 25.62 8.37 -12.45
C LYS A 86 24.84 9.68 -12.33
N TYR A 87 23.94 9.81 -11.36
CA TYR A 87 23.18 11.05 -11.15
C TYR A 87 23.95 12.11 -10.36
N PHE A 88 25.15 11.79 -9.87
CA PHE A 88 26.04 12.73 -9.23
C PHE A 88 27.41 12.78 -9.91
N ASP A 89 28.00 13.97 -9.92
CA ASP A 89 29.44 14.16 -10.02
C ASP A 89 29.97 14.36 -8.58
N GLY A 90 30.64 13.35 -8.04
CA GLY A 90 31.12 13.33 -6.66
C GLY A 90 32.62 13.53 -6.51
N GLU A 91 33.03 14.45 -5.64
CA GLU A 91 34.42 14.65 -5.21
C GLU A 91 34.62 14.05 -3.82
N LYS A 92 35.60 13.15 -3.66
CA LYS A 92 35.84 12.45 -2.40
C LYS A 92 36.50 13.39 -1.37
N ASN A 93 35.87 13.52 -0.21
CA ASN A 93 36.39 14.24 0.94
C ASN A 93 37.46 13.43 1.70
N THR A 94 38.23 14.12 2.54
CA THR A 94 39.29 13.51 3.38
C THR A 94 38.74 12.53 4.42
N ASN A 95 37.50 12.72 4.88
CA ASN A 95 36.80 11.82 5.80
C ASN A 95 36.15 10.61 5.12
N GLY A 96 36.29 10.46 3.79
CA GLY A 96 35.77 9.35 3.02
C GLY A 96 34.36 9.53 2.45
N THR A 97 33.64 10.60 2.83
CA THR A 97 32.36 10.97 2.20
C THR A 97 32.61 11.71 0.88
N TYR A 98 31.55 12.14 0.20
CA TYR A 98 31.62 12.80 -1.09
C TYR A 98 30.83 14.12 -1.07
N ASN A 99 31.43 15.15 -1.65
CA ASN A 99 30.76 16.36 -2.10
C ASN A 99 30.15 16.10 -3.47
N CYS A 100 28.83 16.16 -3.59
CA CYS A 100 28.11 15.78 -4.80
C CYS A 100 27.40 16.98 -5.45
N THR A 101 27.48 17.04 -6.77
CA THR A 101 26.66 17.93 -7.61
C THR A 101 25.82 17.10 -8.57
N ILE A 102 24.58 17.53 -8.85
CA ILE A 102 23.67 16.77 -9.72
C ILE A 102 24.20 16.72 -11.15
N ASN A 103 24.30 15.53 -11.72
CA ASN A 103 24.62 15.30 -13.11
C ASN A 103 23.34 14.98 -13.91
N GLU A 104 22.77 16.00 -14.55
CA GLU A 104 21.57 15.86 -15.38
C GLU A 104 21.81 15.21 -16.75
N LYS A 105 23.07 15.03 -17.16
CA LYS A 105 23.43 14.57 -18.52
C LYS A 105 23.42 13.05 -18.62
N ASN A 106 23.88 12.37 -17.58
CA ASN A 106 23.98 10.92 -17.57
C ASN A 106 22.61 10.27 -17.37
N LYS A 107 22.50 9.03 -17.84
CA LYS A 107 21.31 8.20 -17.71
C LYS A 107 21.61 6.84 -17.09
N VAL A 108 20.62 6.31 -16.39
CA VAL A 108 20.56 4.92 -15.93
C VAL A 108 19.24 4.34 -16.42
N ALA A 109 19.32 3.24 -17.15
CA ALA A 109 18.21 2.73 -17.96
C ALA A 109 17.54 3.85 -18.79
N ASN A 110 16.27 4.16 -18.54
CA ASN A 110 15.50 5.13 -19.29
C ASN A 110 15.48 6.54 -18.68
N TYR A 111 16.07 6.73 -17.50
CA TYR A 111 15.94 7.95 -16.69
C TYR A 111 17.26 8.72 -16.56
N SER A 112 17.18 10.02 -16.32
CA SER A 112 18.26 10.88 -15.86
C SER A 112 18.00 11.40 -14.45
N ALA A 113 18.97 12.12 -13.89
CA ALA A 113 18.81 12.79 -12.61
C ALA A 113 17.67 13.82 -12.55
N LYS A 114 17.05 14.17 -13.69
CA LYS A 114 15.94 15.14 -13.74
C LYS A 114 14.55 14.49 -13.73
N ASP A 115 14.42 13.30 -14.33
CA ASP A 115 13.12 12.67 -14.58
C ASP A 115 12.94 11.31 -13.92
N ALA A 116 13.97 10.82 -13.21
CA ALA A 116 13.92 9.58 -12.46
C ALA A 116 12.77 9.60 -11.44
N PRO A 117 11.94 8.54 -11.40
CA PRO A 117 10.93 8.40 -10.36
C PRO A 117 11.60 8.11 -9.01
N ILE A 118 10.90 8.48 -7.95
CA ILE A 118 11.29 8.17 -6.58
C ILE A 118 10.29 7.13 -6.04
N VAL A 119 10.77 6.05 -5.46
CA VAL A 119 9.93 5.03 -4.82
C VAL A 119 10.13 5.00 -3.32
N ILE A 120 9.03 4.80 -2.59
CA ILE A 120 8.96 4.73 -1.14
C ILE A 120 8.34 3.39 -0.71
N PRO A 121 9.10 2.48 -0.08
CA PRO A 121 8.57 1.25 0.49
C PRO A 121 7.83 1.53 1.80
N ILE A 122 6.70 0.86 1.99
CA ILE A 122 5.95 0.83 3.24
C ILE A 122 5.83 -0.64 3.68
N ASN A 123 6.76 -1.04 4.54
CA ASN A 123 6.94 -2.35 5.15
C ASN A 123 6.37 -2.37 6.58
N THR A 124 5.06 -2.17 6.71
CA THR A 124 4.35 -2.10 7.99
C THR A 124 3.33 -3.25 8.14
N PRO A 125 3.76 -4.51 8.23
CA PRO A 125 2.85 -5.64 8.40
C PRO A 125 2.00 -5.48 9.66
N GLY A 126 0.69 -5.71 9.56
CA GLY A 126 -0.22 -5.55 10.69
C GLY A 126 -0.20 -4.13 11.31
N TYR A 127 0.11 -3.11 10.51
CA TYR A 127 0.28 -1.72 10.96
C TYR A 127 1.42 -1.54 11.99
N SER A 128 2.43 -2.41 11.98
CA SER A 128 3.63 -2.24 12.79
C SER A 128 4.39 -0.95 12.43
N ALA A 129 5.24 -0.48 13.33
CA ALA A 129 6.18 0.58 12.99
C ALA A 129 7.23 0.06 12.00
N GLN A 130 7.89 0.99 11.33
CA GLN A 130 8.99 0.73 10.39
C GLN A 130 10.10 1.71 10.69
N THR A 131 11.33 1.24 10.88
CA THR A 131 12.51 2.12 10.99
C THR A 131 13.13 2.34 9.62
N ALA A 132 13.82 3.48 9.45
CA ALA A 132 14.70 3.66 8.31
C ALA A 132 15.97 2.79 8.47
N PRO A 133 16.56 2.27 7.38
CA PRO A 133 17.81 1.52 7.45
C PRO A 133 18.94 2.36 8.04
N THR A 134 19.57 1.85 9.09
CA THR A 134 20.73 2.47 9.74
C THR A 134 22.07 1.93 9.21
N SER A 135 22.02 0.89 8.39
CA SER A 135 23.15 0.31 7.67
C SER A 135 22.85 0.20 6.17
N TYR A 136 23.90 0.28 5.36
CA TYR A 136 23.81 0.17 3.92
C TYR A 136 23.71 -1.30 3.50
N ASN A 137 22.69 -1.64 2.70
CA ASN A 137 22.50 -2.97 2.11
C ASN A 137 22.21 -2.85 0.60
N PRO A 138 23.19 -3.05 -0.29
CA PRO A 138 22.97 -2.88 -1.72
C PRO A 138 21.91 -3.85 -2.27
N GLN A 139 21.77 -5.05 -1.71
CA GLN A 139 20.85 -6.08 -2.20
C GLN A 139 19.38 -5.64 -2.14
N GLU A 140 19.02 -4.72 -1.24
CA GLU A 140 17.65 -4.19 -1.12
C GLU A 140 17.33 -3.12 -2.17
N VAL A 141 18.34 -2.37 -2.63
CA VAL A 141 18.14 -1.16 -3.45
C VAL A 141 18.68 -1.28 -4.87
N LYS A 142 19.53 -2.27 -5.14
CA LYS A 142 20.25 -2.40 -6.42
C LYS A 142 19.30 -2.53 -7.61
N ASN A 143 18.25 -3.34 -7.50
CA ASN A 143 17.30 -3.52 -8.62
C ASN A 143 16.61 -2.20 -9.02
N TYR A 144 16.30 -1.34 -8.05
CA TYR A 144 15.72 -0.03 -8.30
C TYR A 144 16.75 0.92 -8.91
N THR A 145 17.94 1.00 -8.30
CA THR A 145 19.00 1.91 -8.75
C THR A 145 19.56 1.54 -10.12
N ASP A 146 19.73 0.24 -10.44
CA ASP A 146 20.07 -0.26 -11.77
C ASP A 146 19.01 0.10 -12.83
N SER A 147 17.75 0.21 -12.41
CA SER A 147 16.63 0.64 -13.26
C SER A 147 16.52 2.17 -13.37
N GLY A 148 17.46 2.91 -12.77
CA GLY A 148 17.48 4.38 -12.75
C GLY A 148 16.48 5.01 -11.80
N ILE A 149 15.91 4.23 -10.88
CA ILE A 149 14.93 4.66 -9.89
C ILE A 149 15.66 5.07 -8.61
N ILE A 150 15.23 6.17 -8.01
CA ILE A 150 15.71 6.61 -6.71
C ILE A 150 14.88 5.93 -5.63
N TYR A 151 15.56 5.34 -4.66
CA TYR A 151 14.92 4.62 -3.58
C TYR A 151 15.04 5.42 -2.29
N VAL A 152 13.92 5.73 -1.65
CA VAL A 152 13.88 6.44 -0.37
C VAL A 152 13.16 5.58 0.64
N TYR A 153 13.84 5.19 1.70
CA TYR A 153 13.28 4.34 2.76
C TYR A 153 13.05 5.19 4.02
N PRO A 154 11.83 5.72 4.23
CA PRO A 154 11.48 6.38 5.48
C PRO A 154 11.16 5.37 6.57
N GLY A 155 11.41 5.76 7.81
CA GLY A 155 10.73 5.20 8.96
C GLY A 155 9.34 5.85 9.13
N CYS A 156 8.49 5.18 9.89
CA CYS A 156 7.21 5.71 10.35
C CYS A 156 6.75 4.96 11.60
N ARG A 157 6.03 5.67 12.48
CA ARG A 157 5.38 5.05 13.64
C ARG A 157 4.33 4.04 13.21
N GLY A 158 4.05 3.11 14.12
CA GLY A 158 3.05 2.05 13.95
C GLY A 158 1.88 2.18 14.90
N ARG A 159 1.11 1.10 15.02
CA ARG A 159 -0.06 0.99 15.90
C ARG A 159 0.26 1.11 17.40
N ASP A 160 1.48 0.79 17.79
CA ASP A 160 1.86 0.73 19.21
C ASP A 160 2.41 2.07 19.70
N ASN A 161 2.09 2.43 20.95
CA ASN A 161 2.70 3.55 21.64
C ASN A 161 4.10 3.15 22.13
N GLY A 162 5.03 4.11 22.14
CA GLY A 162 6.28 3.97 22.86
C GLY A 162 6.23 4.71 24.20
N ASP A 163 7.29 4.56 25.01
CA ASP A 163 7.40 5.23 26.30
C ASP A 163 7.30 6.76 26.19
N ASN A 164 7.82 7.31 25.09
CA ASN A 164 7.98 8.76 24.88
C ASN A 164 7.23 9.28 23.65
N PHE A 165 6.47 8.44 22.94
CA PHE A 165 5.74 8.85 21.75
C PHE A 165 4.38 8.16 21.64
N THR A 166 3.44 8.84 21.01
CA THR A 166 2.14 8.29 20.66
C THR A 166 2.22 7.66 19.26
N GLY A 167 1.87 6.37 19.19
CA GLY A 167 1.60 5.66 17.95
C GLY A 167 0.09 5.58 17.70
N GLY A 168 -0.35 4.60 16.93
CA GLY A 168 -1.74 4.49 16.49
C GLY A 168 -2.08 5.44 15.33
N ALA A 169 -3.29 5.30 14.80
CA ALA A 169 -3.75 6.19 13.73
C ALA A 169 -3.88 7.64 14.23
N PRO A 170 -3.46 8.66 13.44
CA PRO A 170 -3.00 8.59 12.05
C PRO A 170 -1.46 8.63 11.88
N TRP A 171 -0.67 8.41 12.93
CA TRP A 171 0.75 8.79 12.97
C TRP A 171 1.64 8.15 11.90
N GLY A 172 1.41 6.87 11.56
CA GLY A 172 2.18 6.23 10.49
C GLY A 172 2.02 6.94 9.14
N VAL A 173 0.80 7.36 8.79
CA VAL A 173 0.55 8.10 7.55
C VAL A 173 1.02 9.55 7.65
N THR A 174 0.92 10.19 8.83
CA THR A 174 1.52 11.51 9.09
C THR A 174 3.02 11.50 8.81
N ASP A 175 3.72 10.49 9.32
CA ASP A 175 5.17 10.30 9.15
C ASP A 175 5.55 10.12 7.68
N LEU A 176 4.82 9.26 6.96
CA LEU A 176 5.02 9.07 5.52
C LEU A 176 4.80 10.36 4.73
N LYS A 177 3.74 11.13 5.03
CA LYS A 177 3.49 12.44 4.40
C LYS A 177 4.60 13.44 4.70
N ALA A 178 5.12 13.46 5.93
CA ALA A 178 6.24 14.33 6.29
C ALA A 178 7.52 13.96 5.52
N SER A 179 7.79 12.66 5.31
CA SER A 179 8.91 12.22 4.47
C SER A 179 8.77 12.66 3.00
N ILE A 180 7.56 12.66 2.45
CA ILE A 180 7.26 13.15 1.09
C ILE A 180 7.49 14.67 1.01
N MET A 181 6.99 15.41 2.00
CA MET A 181 7.21 16.84 2.10
C MET A 181 8.71 17.16 2.21
N TYR A 182 9.49 16.37 2.96
CA TYR A 182 10.94 16.51 3.03
C TYR A 182 11.62 16.35 1.66
N LEU A 183 11.23 15.35 0.87
CA LEU A 183 11.79 15.18 -0.48
C LEU A 183 11.46 16.38 -1.37
N LYS A 184 10.22 16.86 -1.34
CA LYS A 184 9.79 18.04 -2.12
C LYS A 184 10.42 19.35 -1.63
N PHE A 185 10.72 19.46 -0.34
CA PHE A 185 11.49 20.57 0.22
C PHE A 185 12.91 20.60 -0.38
N ASN A 186 13.50 19.43 -0.59
CA ASN A 186 14.86 19.25 -1.10
C ASN A 186 14.93 19.02 -2.62
N LYS A 187 13.85 19.30 -3.37
CA LYS A 187 13.71 19.00 -4.81
C LYS A 187 14.82 19.58 -5.71
N ASP A 188 15.44 20.69 -5.30
CA ASP A 188 16.46 21.37 -6.10
C ASP A 188 17.86 20.77 -5.89
N ILE A 189 18.05 19.90 -4.88
CA ILE A 189 19.35 19.34 -4.51
C ILE A 189 19.41 17.81 -4.49
N ILE A 190 18.26 17.13 -4.44
CA ILE A 190 18.17 15.68 -4.62
C ILE A 190 17.85 15.40 -6.10
N PRO A 191 18.55 14.46 -6.77
CA PRO A 191 18.13 13.95 -8.06
C PRO A 191 16.69 13.41 -8.06
N GLY A 192 16.11 13.32 -9.24
CA GLY A 192 14.79 12.77 -9.48
C GLY A 192 13.68 13.81 -9.53
N ASP A 193 12.55 13.39 -10.07
CA ASP A 193 11.36 14.21 -10.17
C ASP A 193 10.51 14.00 -8.92
N THR A 194 10.53 14.98 -8.00
CA THR A 194 9.75 14.92 -6.75
C THR A 194 8.23 14.97 -6.98
N GLU A 195 7.79 15.27 -8.20
CA GLU A 195 6.37 15.12 -8.59
C GLU A 195 6.05 13.72 -9.12
N LYS A 196 7.04 12.82 -9.24
CA LYS A 196 6.90 11.39 -9.58
C LYS A 196 7.32 10.48 -8.43
N ILE A 197 6.76 10.75 -7.24
CA ILE A 197 6.90 9.89 -6.08
C ILE A 197 5.85 8.78 -6.14
N PHE A 198 6.27 7.53 -5.97
CA PHE A 198 5.42 6.35 -5.86
C PHE A 198 5.58 5.70 -4.50
N THR A 199 4.48 5.45 -3.80
CA THR A 199 4.51 4.62 -2.59
C THR A 199 4.15 3.19 -2.92
N PHE A 200 4.64 2.23 -2.15
CA PHE A 200 4.28 0.84 -2.37
C PHE A 200 4.35 0.01 -1.10
N GLY A 201 3.46 -0.97 -0.96
CA GLY A 201 3.46 -1.83 0.23
C GLY A 201 2.50 -3.00 0.15
N HIS A 202 2.70 -3.97 1.04
CA HIS A 202 1.89 -5.18 1.17
C HIS A 202 1.11 -5.17 2.49
N SER A 203 -0.13 -5.68 2.50
CA SER A 203 -0.97 -5.81 3.69
C SER A 203 -1.20 -4.44 4.38
N GLY A 204 -0.78 -4.25 5.63
CA GLY A 204 -0.84 -2.96 6.33
C GLY A 204 -0.03 -1.87 5.63
N GLY A 205 1.08 -2.22 4.99
CA GLY A 205 1.84 -1.30 4.13
C GLY A 205 1.10 -0.93 2.86
N GLY A 206 0.36 -1.87 2.28
CA GLY A 206 -0.53 -1.62 1.15
C GLY A 206 -1.67 -0.68 1.53
N ALA A 207 -2.21 -0.83 2.74
CA ALA A 207 -3.22 0.07 3.27
C ALA A 207 -2.69 1.49 3.44
N GLN A 208 -1.51 1.65 4.05
CA GLN A 208 -0.89 2.97 4.20
C GLN A 208 -0.49 3.58 2.85
N SER A 209 -0.02 2.79 1.88
CA SER A 209 0.22 3.26 0.50
C SER A 209 -1.06 3.78 -0.17
N ALA A 210 -2.18 3.06 -0.01
CA ALA A 210 -3.48 3.48 -0.51
C ALA A 210 -3.93 4.80 0.13
N ILE A 211 -3.82 4.91 1.46
CA ILE A 211 -4.21 6.12 2.20
C ILE A 211 -3.33 7.30 1.80
N VAL A 212 -2.01 7.15 1.70
CA VAL A 212 -1.12 8.22 1.24
C VAL A 212 -1.54 8.73 -0.14
N GLY A 213 -1.82 7.81 -1.08
CA GLY A 213 -2.29 8.14 -2.42
C GLY A 213 -3.66 8.83 -2.45
N SER A 214 -4.61 8.38 -1.63
CA SER A 214 -5.98 8.90 -1.64
C SER A 214 -6.19 10.16 -0.77
N SER A 215 -5.22 10.51 0.08
CA SER A 215 -5.34 11.60 1.06
C SER A 215 -4.30 12.71 0.85
N GLY A 216 -3.71 12.82 -0.34
CA GLY A 216 -2.82 13.93 -0.68
C GLY A 216 -3.43 15.27 -0.30
N ASP A 217 -2.68 16.08 0.45
CA ASP A 217 -3.06 17.43 0.90
C ASP A 217 -4.36 17.51 1.72
N ASN A 218 -4.79 16.40 2.31
CA ASN A 218 -5.97 16.36 3.16
C ASN A 218 -5.73 17.09 4.49
N GLU A 219 -6.59 18.07 4.79
CA GLU A 219 -6.47 18.94 5.96
C GLU A 219 -6.53 18.21 7.31
N LEU A 220 -7.08 16.99 7.37
CA LEU A 220 -7.12 16.17 8.58
C LEU A 220 -5.73 15.84 9.12
N TYR A 221 -4.68 15.96 8.31
CA TYR A 221 -3.29 15.75 8.72
C TYR A 221 -2.55 17.03 9.14
N GLU A 222 -3.10 18.24 8.90
CA GLU A 222 -2.37 19.51 9.12
C GLU A 222 -1.86 19.62 10.56
N SER A 223 -2.70 19.40 11.56
CA SER A 223 -2.31 19.50 12.98
C SER A 223 -1.25 18.47 13.40
N TYR A 224 -1.28 17.27 12.81
CA TYR A 224 -0.30 16.22 13.08
C TYR A 224 1.06 16.54 12.43
N LEU A 225 1.04 17.05 11.21
CA LEU A 225 2.25 17.50 10.49
C LEU A 225 2.90 18.70 11.18
N GLU A 226 2.09 19.65 11.65
CA GLU A 226 2.54 20.77 12.48
C GLU A 226 3.16 20.28 13.78
N ALA A 227 2.56 19.31 14.46
CA ALA A 227 3.04 18.80 15.75
C ALA A 227 4.49 18.27 15.68
N ILE A 228 4.86 17.61 14.58
CA ILE A 228 6.21 17.07 14.35
C ILE A 228 7.13 18.06 13.62
N GLY A 229 6.60 19.20 13.17
CA GLY A 229 7.37 20.21 12.44
C GLY A 229 7.83 19.70 11.07
N ALA A 230 6.91 19.09 10.31
CA ALA A 230 7.14 18.69 8.93
C ALA A 230 7.44 19.91 8.02
N ALA A 231 8.05 19.64 6.86
CA ALA A 231 8.40 20.66 5.86
C ALA A 231 7.17 21.16 5.08
N MET A 232 6.22 21.81 5.76
CA MET A 232 4.93 22.20 5.17
C MET A 232 5.02 23.39 4.21
N THR A 233 6.12 24.13 4.23
CA THR A 233 6.40 25.22 3.29
C THR A 233 7.85 25.16 2.81
N ASP A 234 8.10 25.61 1.58
CA ASP A 234 9.46 25.79 1.06
C ASP A 234 10.16 27.02 1.67
N GLN A 235 11.42 27.22 1.29
CA GLN A 235 12.25 28.35 1.72
C GLN A 235 11.68 29.74 1.36
N ASN A 236 10.73 29.82 0.42
CA ASN A 236 10.06 31.06 0.03
C ASN A 236 8.67 31.20 0.69
N GLY A 237 8.26 30.23 1.50
CA GLY A 237 6.97 30.20 2.19
C GLY A 237 5.81 29.62 1.38
N TYR A 238 6.08 28.98 0.23
CA TYR A 238 5.03 28.30 -0.55
C TYR A 238 4.70 26.94 0.05
N VAL A 239 3.42 26.59 0.12
CA VAL A 239 2.96 25.30 0.65
C VAL A 239 3.56 24.14 -0.14
N ILE A 240 4.10 23.16 0.57
CA ILE A 240 4.60 21.91 0.00
C ILE A 240 3.51 20.85 0.08
N SER A 241 3.21 20.25 -1.07
CA SER A 241 2.23 19.17 -1.17
C SER A 241 2.73 17.87 -0.55
N SER A 242 1.85 17.11 0.07
CA SER A 242 2.05 15.72 0.51
C SER A 242 1.53 14.69 -0.50
N SER A 243 1.06 15.14 -1.67
CA SER A 243 0.52 14.27 -2.71
C SER A 243 1.63 13.50 -3.44
N VAL A 244 1.31 12.27 -3.83
CA VAL A 244 2.17 11.36 -4.58
C VAL A 244 1.60 11.13 -5.97
N TYR A 245 2.45 10.70 -6.91
CA TYR A 245 2.05 10.42 -8.29
C TYR A 245 1.29 9.10 -8.42
N GLY A 246 1.62 8.12 -7.59
CA GLY A 246 0.95 6.82 -7.60
C GLY A 246 1.19 6.00 -6.34
N SER A 247 0.34 5.00 -6.17
CA SER A 247 0.42 4.02 -5.07
C SER A 247 0.29 2.61 -5.62
N MET A 248 1.18 1.72 -5.17
CA MET A 248 1.16 0.29 -5.50
C MET A 248 0.78 -0.50 -4.25
N CYS A 249 -0.48 -0.92 -4.20
CA CYS A 249 -1.09 -1.45 -3.00
C CYS A 249 -1.35 -2.95 -3.15
N TRP A 250 -0.48 -3.81 -2.61
CA TRP A 250 -0.71 -5.25 -2.58
C TRP A 250 -1.57 -5.64 -1.38
N CYS A 251 -2.70 -6.29 -1.67
CA CYS A 251 -3.71 -6.75 -0.69
C CYS A 251 -3.90 -5.77 0.51
N PRO A 252 -4.25 -4.49 0.23
CA PRO A 252 -4.31 -3.46 1.25
C PRO A 252 -5.39 -3.79 2.30
N ILE A 253 -5.01 -3.79 3.58
CA ILE A 253 -5.94 -4.04 4.69
C ILE A 253 -6.62 -2.72 5.10
N THR A 254 -7.54 -2.23 4.28
CA THR A 254 -8.28 -0.96 4.49
C THR A 254 -9.73 -1.19 4.93
N ASN A 255 -10.52 -0.11 5.02
CA ASN A 255 -11.95 -0.13 5.35
C ASN A 255 -12.24 -0.91 6.64
N LEU A 256 -11.39 -0.70 7.66
CA LEU A 256 -11.42 -1.46 8.92
C LEU A 256 -12.74 -1.32 9.67
N ASP A 257 -13.47 -0.23 9.43
CA ASP A 257 -14.80 0.06 9.97
C ASP A 257 -15.92 -0.80 9.36
N THR A 258 -15.66 -1.50 8.26
CA THR A 258 -16.62 -2.38 7.55
C THR A 258 -16.02 -3.74 7.17
N ALA A 259 -14.81 -4.03 7.64
CA ALA A 259 -14.04 -5.20 7.23
C ALA A 259 -14.64 -6.49 7.81
N ASP A 260 -15.24 -6.43 8.99
CA ASP A 260 -15.88 -7.57 9.64
C ASP A 260 -17.13 -8.00 8.87
N GLU A 261 -17.98 -7.04 8.50
CA GLU A 261 -19.13 -7.26 7.61
C GLU A 261 -18.71 -7.85 6.27
N GLY A 262 -17.65 -7.31 5.66
CA GLY A 262 -17.11 -7.83 4.40
C GLY A 262 -16.56 -9.24 4.52
N TYR A 263 -15.91 -9.55 5.65
CA TYR A 263 -15.35 -10.88 5.91
C TYR A 263 -16.46 -11.92 6.09
N GLU A 264 -17.49 -11.60 6.87
CA GLU A 264 -18.62 -12.51 7.09
C GLU A 264 -19.48 -12.65 5.84
N TRP A 265 -19.68 -11.59 5.06
CA TRP A 265 -20.34 -11.67 3.76
C TRP A 265 -19.54 -12.51 2.74
N TYR A 266 -18.23 -12.29 2.61
CA TYR A 266 -17.48 -13.01 1.58
C TYR A 266 -17.25 -14.47 1.94
N MET A 267 -17.05 -14.81 3.22
CA MET A 267 -16.66 -16.17 3.63
C MET A 267 -17.48 -16.71 4.80
N GLY A 268 -17.62 -15.94 5.88
CA GLY A 268 -18.15 -16.45 7.15
C GLY A 268 -19.52 -17.10 7.04
N GLN A 269 -20.46 -16.44 6.36
CA GLN A 269 -21.84 -16.90 6.20
C GLN A 269 -21.98 -18.30 5.57
N TYR A 270 -20.94 -18.80 4.89
CA TYR A 270 -20.94 -20.10 4.23
C TYR A 270 -20.39 -21.24 5.08
N THR A 271 -19.69 -20.94 6.18
CA THR A 271 -18.93 -21.96 6.92
C THR A 271 -19.06 -21.88 8.44
N ARG A 272 -19.66 -20.84 9.03
CA ARG A 272 -19.86 -20.78 10.49
C ARG A 272 -20.84 -21.88 10.95
N SER A 273 -20.57 -22.48 12.12
CA SER A 273 -21.40 -23.55 12.69
C SER A 273 -22.66 -23.00 13.34
N ASN A 274 -23.82 -23.52 12.94
CA ASN A 274 -25.15 -23.00 13.32
C ASN A 274 -25.58 -23.26 14.77
N ASP A 275 -24.74 -23.92 15.56
CA ASP A 275 -24.95 -24.22 16.99
C ASP A 275 -24.27 -23.20 17.92
N THR A 276 -23.71 -22.13 17.36
CA THR A 276 -22.99 -21.09 18.12
C THR A 276 -23.59 -19.70 17.91
N TRP A 277 -23.43 -18.82 18.90
CA TRP A 277 -23.85 -17.42 18.79
C TRP A 277 -23.16 -16.68 17.62
N THR A 278 -21.96 -17.12 17.24
CA THR A 278 -21.18 -16.53 16.14
C THR A 278 -21.82 -16.75 14.78
N TYR A 279 -22.68 -17.77 14.62
CA TYR A 279 -23.45 -17.96 13.37
C TYR A 279 -24.48 -16.85 13.15
N GLU A 280 -25.25 -16.50 14.18
CA GLU A 280 -26.24 -15.42 14.06
C GLU A 280 -25.54 -14.06 13.89
N LEU A 281 -24.44 -13.80 14.62
CA LEU A 281 -23.66 -12.57 14.40
C LEU A 281 -23.06 -12.52 12.99
N SER A 282 -22.54 -13.65 12.47
CA SER A 282 -22.03 -13.74 11.10
C SER A 282 -23.08 -13.36 10.07
N LYS A 283 -24.32 -13.85 10.24
CA LYS A 283 -25.44 -13.48 9.38
C LYS A 283 -25.79 -12.00 9.48
N ASP A 284 -25.84 -11.45 10.68
CA ASP A 284 -26.12 -10.02 10.89
C ASP A 284 -25.06 -9.14 10.22
N LEU A 285 -23.77 -9.48 10.37
CA LEU A 285 -22.65 -8.80 9.72
C LEU A 285 -22.73 -8.91 8.18
N ALA A 286 -23.02 -10.11 7.65
CA ALA A 286 -23.19 -10.31 6.21
C ALA A 286 -24.37 -9.50 5.64
N MET A 287 -25.47 -9.38 6.39
CA MET A 287 -26.60 -8.52 6.00
C MET A 287 -26.20 -7.05 5.96
N LYS A 288 -25.44 -6.58 6.96
CA LYS A 288 -24.95 -5.19 7.02
C LYS A 288 -24.00 -4.86 5.87
N TYR A 289 -23.18 -5.82 5.43
CA TYR A 289 -22.35 -5.62 4.24
C TYR A 289 -23.19 -5.43 2.97
N GLY A 290 -24.25 -6.22 2.80
CA GLY A 290 -25.15 -6.09 1.65
C GLY A 290 -25.81 -4.71 1.57
N GLU A 291 -26.25 -4.18 2.71
CA GLU A 291 -26.77 -2.81 2.85
C GLU A 291 -25.69 -1.76 2.51
N TYR A 292 -24.46 -1.96 3.01
CA TYR A 292 -23.32 -1.08 2.75
C TYR A 292 -22.97 -1.01 1.26
N ILE A 293 -22.81 -2.15 0.57
CA ILE A 293 -22.50 -2.21 -0.86
C ILE A 293 -23.55 -1.48 -1.69
N ASN A 294 -24.83 -1.71 -1.40
CA ASN A 294 -25.93 -1.04 -2.10
C ASN A 294 -25.92 0.48 -1.91
N LYS A 295 -25.48 0.96 -0.74
CA LYS A 295 -25.38 2.39 -0.43
C LYS A 295 -24.21 3.07 -1.14
N LEU A 296 -23.11 2.35 -1.40
CA LEU A 296 -21.92 2.92 -2.06
C LEU A 296 -22.19 3.39 -3.50
N GLY A 297 -23.17 2.80 -4.18
CA GLY A 297 -23.48 3.15 -5.57
C GLY A 297 -22.35 2.80 -6.55
N LEU A 298 -21.63 1.71 -6.28
CA LEU A 298 -20.55 1.22 -7.13
C LEU A 298 -21.04 0.93 -8.54
N LYS A 299 -20.15 1.05 -9.53
CA LYS A 299 -20.43 0.78 -10.94
C LYS A 299 -19.33 -0.06 -11.55
N ASP A 300 -19.69 -0.92 -12.49
CA ASP A 300 -18.74 -1.64 -13.33
C ASP A 300 -18.14 -0.72 -14.42
N PRO A 301 -17.15 -1.19 -15.21
CA PRO A 301 -16.56 -0.40 -16.30
C PRO A 301 -17.55 0.04 -17.39
N SER A 302 -18.70 -0.63 -17.53
CA SER A 302 -19.77 -0.22 -18.46
C SER A 302 -20.68 0.87 -17.89
N GLY A 303 -20.54 1.20 -16.61
CA GLY A 303 -21.36 2.15 -15.88
C GLY A 303 -22.63 1.56 -15.26
N LYS A 304 -22.80 0.23 -15.29
CA LYS A 304 -23.91 -0.47 -14.64
C LYS A 304 -23.71 -0.43 -13.12
N THR A 305 -24.73 -0.02 -12.39
CA THR A 305 -24.71 -0.04 -10.91
C THR A 305 -24.60 -1.47 -10.41
N LEU A 306 -23.68 -1.69 -9.48
CA LEU A 306 -23.46 -2.95 -8.78
C LEU A 306 -24.28 -2.96 -7.49
N THR A 307 -25.18 -3.93 -7.39
CA THR A 307 -26.08 -4.12 -6.24
C THR A 307 -26.10 -5.58 -5.80
N LEU A 308 -26.49 -5.78 -4.55
CA LEU A 308 -26.80 -7.09 -3.99
C LEU A 308 -28.30 -7.19 -3.73
N ASP A 309 -28.88 -8.32 -4.13
CA ASP A 309 -30.30 -8.62 -3.97
C ASP A 309 -30.53 -9.42 -2.67
N LYS A 310 -31.53 -8.99 -1.91
CA LYS A 310 -31.89 -9.62 -0.63
C LYS A 310 -32.76 -10.86 -0.89
N SER A 311 -32.30 -12.02 -0.44
CA SER A 311 -33.11 -13.24 -0.42
C SER A 311 -34.23 -13.18 0.64
N ASN A 312 -35.15 -14.14 0.61
CA ASN A 312 -36.23 -14.24 1.60
C ASN A 312 -35.71 -14.42 3.04
N ASP A 313 -34.56 -15.07 3.21
CA ASP A 313 -33.92 -15.28 4.51
C ASP A 313 -33.00 -14.11 4.92
N GLY A 314 -33.04 -13.01 4.15
CA GLY A 314 -32.33 -11.78 4.42
C GLY A 314 -30.88 -11.74 3.92
N ILE A 315 -30.39 -12.85 3.37
CA ILE A 315 -29.00 -13.03 2.95
C ILE A 315 -28.78 -12.43 1.54
N TYR A 316 -27.67 -11.72 1.35
CA TYR A 316 -27.30 -11.03 0.11
C TYR A 316 -26.31 -11.83 -0.74
N THR A 317 -26.76 -12.91 -1.39
CA THR A 317 -25.91 -13.86 -2.15
C THR A 317 -26.22 -13.87 -3.65
N SER A 318 -26.82 -12.80 -4.17
CA SER A 318 -27.13 -12.64 -5.59
C SER A 318 -27.13 -11.16 -5.98
N GLY A 319 -27.22 -10.88 -7.27
CA GLY A 319 -27.24 -9.52 -7.83
C GLY A 319 -25.95 -9.17 -8.54
N SER A 320 -25.95 -8.01 -9.18
CA SER A 320 -24.87 -7.61 -10.09
C SER A 320 -23.50 -7.46 -9.42
N TYR A 321 -23.42 -7.09 -8.14
CA TYR A 321 -22.16 -7.09 -7.40
C TYR A 321 -21.64 -8.51 -7.15
N TYR A 322 -22.52 -9.44 -6.81
CA TYR A 322 -22.17 -10.86 -6.63
C TYR A 322 -21.62 -11.45 -7.93
N ASP A 323 -22.32 -11.22 -9.05
CA ASP A 323 -21.89 -11.66 -10.38
C ASP A 323 -20.53 -11.05 -10.75
N TYR A 324 -20.29 -9.78 -10.38
CA TYR A 324 -19.01 -9.12 -10.59
C TYR A 324 -17.88 -9.81 -9.80
N GLN A 325 -18.10 -10.16 -8.53
CA GLN A 325 -17.10 -10.90 -7.75
C GLN A 325 -16.79 -12.28 -8.34
N ILE A 326 -17.81 -13.01 -8.82
CA ILE A 326 -17.60 -14.26 -9.57
C ILE A 326 -16.73 -14.01 -10.80
N SER A 327 -17.02 -12.96 -11.57
CA SER A 327 -16.25 -12.65 -12.79
C SER A 327 -14.77 -12.36 -12.51
N VAL A 328 -14.45 -11.74 -11.36
CA VAL A 328 -13.06 -11.49 -10.94
C VAL A 328 -12.34 -12.80 -10.58
N ILE A 329 -13.04 -13.74 -9.92
CA ILE A 329 -12.48 -15.07 -9.61
C ILE A 329 -12.23 -15.85 -10.92
N GLU A 330 -13.20 -15.85 -11.84
CA GLU A 330 -13.08 -16.49 -13.15
C GLU A 330 -11.94 -15.90 -13.96
N GLU A 331 -11.83 -14.57 -14.02
CA GLU A 331 -10.77 -13.85 -14.72
C GLU A 331 -9.38 -14.24 -14.20
N SER A 332 -9.22 -14.37 -12.89
CA SER A 332 -7.95 -14.80 -12.28
C SER A 332 -7.52 -16.18 -12.78
N LEU A 333 -8.42 -17.18 -12.74
CA LEU A 333 -8.12 -18.53 -13.22
C LEU A 333 -7.95 -18.58 -14.75
N ASN A 334 -8.75 -17.82 -15.51
CA ASN A 334 -8.60 -17.70 -16.96
C ASN A 334 -7.23 -17.13 -17.36
N ASN A 335 -6.77 -16.09 -16.65
CA ASN A 335 -5.46 -15.50 -16.85
C ASN A 335 -4.35 -16.52 -16.55
N PHE A 336 -4.47 -17.26 -15.44
CA PHE A 336 -3.54 -18.35 -15.14
C PHE A 336 -3.48 -19.37 -16.28
N LEU A 337 -4.63 -19.84 -16.79
CA LEU A 337 -4.68 -20.80 -17.89
C LEU A 337 -4.12 -20.24 -19.22
N ALA A 338 -4.24 -18.94 -19.46
CA ALA A 338 -3.72 -18.28 -20.65
C ALA A 338 -2.20 -18.07 -20.62
N TYR A 339 -1.65 -17.78 -19.44
CA TYR A 339 -0.22 -17.47 -19.28
C TYR A 339 0.63 -18.70 -18.93
N THR A 340 0.01 -19.77 -18.46
CA THR A 340 0.72 -20.99 -18.05
C THR A 340 0.97 -21.90 -19.23
N THR A 341 2.23 -22.28 -19.42
CA THR A 341 2.60 -23.36 -20.33
C THR A 341 2.54 -24.69 -19.59
N PHE A 342 1.83 -25.66 -20.17
CA PHE A 342 1.78 -27.03 -19.66
C PHE A 342 2.81 -27.93 -20.41
N PRO A 343 3.43 -28.92 -19.76
CA PRO A 343 3.19 -29.41 -18.40
C PRO A 343 3.58 -28.39 -17.31
N TYR A 344 2.71 -28.24 -16.31
CA TYR A 344 2.85 -27.26 -15.23
C TYR A 344 3.07 -27.97 -13.89
N THR A 345 4.16 -27.60 -13.21
CA THR A 345 4.45 -28.01 -11.83
C THR A 345 4.37 -26.76 -10.97
N PRO A 346 3.45 -26.68 -9.99
CA PRO A 346 3.40 -25.55 -9.06
C PRO A 346 4.74 -25.39 -8.32
N SER A 347 5.31 -24.19 -8.37
CA SER A 347 6.48 -23.86 -7.55
C SER A 347 6.04 -23.21 -6.25
N ASN A 348 6.63 -23.63 -5.12
CA ASN A 348 6.44 -22.98 -3.82
C ASN A 348 7.19 -21.64 -3.69
N ASP A 349 7.77 -21.12 -4.78
CA ASP A 349 8.42 -19.82 -4.84
C ASP A 349 7.35 -18.71 -4.84
N MET A 350 6.61 -18.59 -3.73
CA MET A 350 5.90 -17.38 -3.38
C MET A 350 6.98 -16.32 -3.09
N LYS A 351 7.59 -15.77 -4.14
CA LYS A 351 8.33 -14.51 -4.02
C LYS A 351 7.31 -13.52 -3.49
N SER A 352 7.50 -13.11 -2.23
CA SER A 352 6.70 -12.11 -1.53
C SER A 352 6.17 -11.07 -2.52
N MET A 353 4.86 -11.10 -2.77
CA MET A 353 4.20 -10.21 -3.72
C MET A 353 4.32 -8.77 -3.18
N GLY A 354 5.34 -8.06 -3.66
CA GLY A 354 5.70 -6.73 -3.20
C GLY A 354 7.16 -6.67 -2.75
N GLY A 355 8.09 -6.60 -3.70
CA GLY A 355 9.28 -5.74 -3.62
C GLY A 355 10.22 -5.78 -2.40
N SER A 356 10.16 -6.76 -1.50
CA SER A 356 11.16 -6.95 -0.43
C SER A 356 11.67 -8.39 -0.41
N PRO A 357 12.98 -8.62 -0.62
CA PRO A 357 13.62 -9.80 -0.09
C PRO A 357 13.57 -9.64 1.43
N LEU A 358 12.67 -10.37 2.09
CA LEU A 358 12.70 -10.51 3.54
C LEU A 358 14.08 -11.09 3.89
N GLY A 359 15.00 -10.21 4.31
CA GLY A 359 16.07 -10.60 5.20
C GLY A 359 15.42 -11.30 6.38
N ASN A 360 15.96 -12.46 6.74
CA ASN A 360 15.50 -13.33 7.82
C ASN A 360 14.90 -12.54 9.00
N ALA A 361 13.71 -12.94 9.45
CA ALA A 361 13.15 -12.46 10.70
C ALA A 361 14.21 -12.60 11.83
N PRO A 362 14.43 -11.57 12.67
CA PRO A 362 15.35 -11.70 13.79
C PRO A 362 14.88 -12.80 14.74
N THR A 363 15.73 -13.78 14.99
CA THR A 363 15.58 -14.74 16.10
C THR A 363 15.92 -14.02 17.40
N GLY A 364 15.02 -13.18 17.90
CA GLY A 364 15.11 -12.58 19.23
C GLY A 364 14.19 -13.34 20.19
N GLU A 365 14.76 -13.99 21.21
CA GLU A 365 13.99 -14.54 22.32
C GLU A 365 13.22 -13.42 23.03
N MET A 366 11.95 -13.67 23.38
CA MET A 366 11.15 -12.76 24.20
C MET A 366 11.82 -12.55 25.57
N PRO A 367 11.92 -11.30 26.08
CA PRO A 367 12.35 -11.05 27.45
C PRO A 367 11.37 -11.68 28.45
N THR A 368 11.90 -12.43 29.42
CA THR A 368 11.14 -12.99 30.53
C THR A 368 10.82 -11.90 31.56
N GLY A 369 9.64 -11.30 31.45
CA GLY A 369 9.05 -10.44 32.49
C GLY A 369 7.61 -10.84 32.73
N GLU A 370 7.27 -11.18 33.97
CA GLU A 370 5.89 -11.55 34.36
C GLU A 370 4.94 -10.35 34.18
N ALA A 371 3.94 -10.52 33.31
CA ALA A 371 2.83 -9.59 33.18
C ALA A 371 1.77 -9.84 34.27
N PRO A 372 1.13 -8.80 34.83
CA PRO A 372 0.09 -8.96 35.84
C PRO A 372 -1.18 -9.59 35.26
N ALA A 373 -1.83 -10.45 36.06
CA ALA A 373 -2.98 -11.26 35.68
C ALA A 373 -4.20 -10.42 35.28
N GLY A 374 -4.50 -10.41 33.99
CA GLY A 374 -5.77 -10.02 33.40
C GLY A 374 -5.94 -10.81 32.10
N ASP A 375 -7.07 -11.51 31.96
CA ASP A 375 -7.33 -12.40 30.82
C ASP A 375 -7.33 -11.61 29.50
N VAL A 376 -6.31 -11.85 28.67
CA VAL A 376 -6.19 -11.33 27.32
C VAL A 376 -6.86 -12.33 26.37
N PRO A 377 -7.83 -11.93 25.53
CA PRO A 377 -8.35 -12.81 24.49
C PRO A 377 -7.22 -13.22 23.55
N ASN A 378 -7.04 -14.53 23.39
CA ASN A 378 -5.95 -15.14 22.63
C ASN A 378 -6.21 -14.94 21.12
N GLY A 379 -5.87 -13.77 20.58
CA GLY A 379 -5.93 -13.46 19.16
C GLY A 379 -4.55 -13.61 18.53
N GLU A 380 -4.29 -14.73 17.85
CA GLU A 380 -3.13 -14.84 16.97
C GLU A 380 -3.17 -13.75 15.90
N LEU A 381 -2.02 -13.10 15.69
CA LEU A 381 -1.80 -12.23 14.54
C LEU A 381 -2.11 -13.03 13.27
N PRO A 382 -3.00 -12.56 12.37
CA PRO A 382 -3.16 -13.18 11.08
C PRO A 382 -1.90 -12.88 10.28
N ALA A 383 -0.89 -13.74 10.40
CA ALA A 383 0.09 -13.90 9.34
C ALA A 383 -0.73 -14.08 8.06
N GLY A 384 -0.47 -13.26 7.05
CA GLY A 384 -1.01 -13.44 5.70
C GLY A 384 -0.46 -14.70 5.03
N ASN A 385 -0.31 -15.79 5.77
CA ASN A 385 -0.25 -17.11 5.22
C ASN A 385 -1.57 -17.28 4.47
N ILE A 386 -1.48 -17.21 3.15
CA ILE A 386 -2.41 -17.92 2.29
C ILE A 386 -2.21 -19.39 2.65
N GLN A 387 -2.83 -19.84 3.74
CA GLN A 387 -3.11 -21.25 3.93
C GLN A 387 -4.17 -21.57 2.87
N ASN A 388 -3.68 -22.01 1.72
CA ASN A 388 -4.43 -22.79 0.77
C ASN A 388 -4.98 -24.01 1.53
N ASN A 389 -6.21 -23.90 2.00
CA ASN A 389 -7.00 -25.03 2.48
C ASN A 389 -7.62 -25.82 1.31
N GLY A 390 -7.42 -25.37 0.07
CA GLY A 390 -7.37 -26.27 -1.08
C GLY A 390 -6.02 -26.96 -1.04
N THR A 391 -5.96 -28.16 -0.45
CA THR A 391 -4.91 -29.18 -0.63
C THR A 391 -3.63 -28.70 -1.30
N SER A 392 -2.89 -27.78 -0.66
CA SER A 392 -1.46 -27.59 -0.94
C SER A 392 -0.71 -28.66 -0.16
N THR A 393 -1.09 -29.91 -0.40
CA THR A 393 -0.15 -31.01 -0.23
C THR A 393 1.04 -30.71 -1.12
N ASN A 394 2.24 -30.86 -0.59
CA ASN A 394 3.50 -30.92 -1.33
C ASN A 394 3.37 -31.78 -2.58
N SER A 395 2.85 -31.24 -3.67
CA SER A 395 2.70 -31.97 -4.90
C SER A 395 3.85 -31.51 -5.78
N ASN A 396 4.88 -32.36 -5.87
CA ASN A 396 5.74 -32.42 -7.07
C ASN A 396 4.92 -32.89 -8.30
N GLU A 397 3.59 -32.74 -8.25
CA GLU A 397 2.66 -33.18 -9.25
C GLU A 397 2.73 -32.22 -10.42
N THR A 398 2.89 -32.81 -11.58
CA THR A 398 3.02 -32.08 -12.83
C THR A 398 1.77 -32.34 -13.63
N TYR A 399 0.95 -31.31 -13.76
CA TYR A 399 -0.26 -31.34 -14.57
C TYR A 399 0.13 -31.31 -16.04
N GLN A 400 -0.23 -32.33 -16.82
CA GLN A 400 0.20 -32.43 -18.22
C GLN A 400 -0.58 -31.47 -19.12
N THR A 401 -1.82 -31.19 -18.76
CA THR A 401 -2.73 -30.30 -19.49
C THR A 401 -3.50 -29.39 -18.54
N ALA A 402 -4.09 -28.33 -19.10
CA ALA A 402 -5.04 -27.49 -18.37
C ALA A 402 -6.22 -28.31 -17.81
N GLN A 403 -6.71 -29.30 -18.56
CA GLN A 403 -7.77 -30.19 -18.10
C GLN A 403 -7.35 -30.98 -16.86
N ASP A 404 -6.12 -31.49 -16.81
CA ASP A 404 -5.61 -32.23 -15.64
C ASP A 404 -5.56 -31.34 -14.39
N TYR A 405 -5.13 -30.09 -14.55
CA TYR A 405 -5.14 -29.11 -13.47
C TYR A 405 -6.55 -28.76 -13.00
N ILE A 406 -7.51 -28.56 -13.92
CA ILE A 406 -8.90 -28.32 -13.52
C ILE A 406 -9.50 -29.55 -12.83
N ASN A 407 -9.19 -30.76 -13.32
CA ASN A 407 -9.65 -32.00 -12.69
C ASN A 407 -9.12 -32.13 -11.26
N SER A 408 -7.89 -31.68 -10.98
CA SER A 408 -7.35 -31.67 -9.61
C SER A 408 -8.04 -30.64 -8.74
N LEU A 409 -8.33 -29.43 -9.25
CA LEU A 409 -9.10 -28.43 -8.51
C LEU A 409 -10.52 -28.91 -8.16
N ASN A 410 -11.11 -29.76 -9.00
CA ASN A 410 -12.43 -30.36 -8.80
C ASN A 410 -12.40 -31.72 -8.06
N SER A 411 -11.25 -32.18 -7.54
CA SER A 411 -11.12 -33.54 -7.00
C SER A 411 -12.07 -33.82 -5.83
N ASP A 412 -12.31 -32.80 -5.00
CA ASP A 412 -13.10 -32.90 -3.77
C ASP A 412 -14.54 -32.38 -3.97
N GLY A 413 -14.96 -32.24 -5.22
CA GLY A 413 -16.27 -31.73 -5.62
C GLY A 413 -16.15 -30.80 -6.81
N GLU A 414 -17.03 -30.94 -7.78
CA GLU A 414 -17.00 -30.07 -8.95
C GLU A 414 -17.53 -28.67 -8.59
N TRP A 415 -16.67 -27.66 -8.69
CA TRP A 415 -17.02 -26.24 -8.46
C TRP A 415 -16.57 -25.32 -9.60
N ILE A 416 -15.70 -25.83 -10.50
CA ILE A 416 -15.29 -25.19 -11.74
C ILE A 416 -15.83 -25.98 -12.92
N GLU A 417 -16.52 -25.29 -13.83
CA GLU A 417 -16.83 -25.81 -15.17
C GLU A 417 -15.77 -25.31 -16.15
N TYR A 418 -15.19 -26.19 -16.97
CA TYR A 418 -14.12 -25.82 -17.91
C TYR A 418 -14.54 -26.04 -19.37
N ASP A 419 -14.42 -24.98 -20.17
CA ASP A 419 -14.60 -25.00 -21.62
C ASP A 419 -13.23 -25.17 -22.28
N ALA A 420 -12.87 -26.42 -22.59
CA ALA A 420 -11.62 -26.76 -23.24
C ALA A 420 -11.46 -26.13 -24.64
N SER A 421 -12.56 -25.79 -25.32
CA SER A 421 -12.49 -25.16 -26.66
C SER A 421 -12.06 -23.70 -26.60
N LYS A 422 -12.39 -23.02 -25.49
CA LYS A 422 -12.03 -21.62 -25.24
C LYS A 422 -10.85 -21.48 -24.27
N ASN A 423 -10.48 -22.56 -23.59
CA ASN A 423 -9.56 -22.57 -22.47
C ASN A 423 -9.99 -21.59 -21.36
N THR A 424 -11.27 -21.62 -21.00
CA THR A 424 -11.87 -20.73 -19.99
C THR A 424 -12.71 -21.48 -18.99
N VAL A 425 -12.90 -20.89 -17.80
CA VAL A 425 -13.67 -21.47 -16.70
C VAL A 425 -14.94 -20.69 -16.38
N LYS A 426 -15.88 -21.39 -15.72
CA LYS A 426 -16.99 -20.82 -14.96
C LYS A 426 -16.97 -21.35 -13.54
N VAL A 427 -17.23 -20.48 -12.56
CA VAL A 427 -17.27 -20.83 -11.14
C VAL A 427 -18.72 -20.92 -10.68
N LYS A 428 -19.08 -22.02 -10.00
CA LYS A 428 -20.48 -22.28 -9.61
C LYS A 428 -21.05 -21.23 -8.65
N SER A 429 -20.27 -20.80 -7.66
CA SER A 429 -20.68 -19.79 -6.67
C SER A 429 -19.48 -19.31 -5.84
N ILE A 430 -19.65 -18.18 -5.13
CA ILE A 430 -18.66 -17.70 -4.14
C ILE A 430 -18.55 -18.72 -3.01
N GLU A 431 -19.66 -19.31 -2.58
CA GLU A 431 -19.67 -20.37 -1.56
C GLU A 431 -18.76 -21.54 -1.94
N SER A 432 -18.89 -22.03 -3.17
CA SER A 432 -18.06 -23.14 -3.63
C SER A 432 -16.59 -22.73 -3.73
N PHE A 433 -16.28 -21.52 -4.22
CA PHE A 433 -14.91 -20.99 -4.21
C PHE A 433 -14.32 -20.92 -2.80
N VAL A 434 -15.07 -20.40 -1.82
CA VAL A 434 -14.63 -20.29 -0.42
C VAL A 434 -14.35 -21.66 0.19
N LYS A 435 -15.26 -22.63 -0.03
CA LYS A 435 -15.10 -24.00 0.49
C LYS A 435 -13.86 -24.71 -0.05
N HIS A 436 -13.47 -24.45 -1.29
CA HIS A 436 -12.32 -25.11 -1.93
C HIS A 436 -11.00 -24.35 -1.78
N CYS A 437 -11.03 -23.01 -1.81
CA CYS A 437 -9.81 -22.20 -1.89
C CYS A 437 -9.43 -21.53 -0.57
N LYS A 438 -10.40 -21.10 0.24
CA LYS A 438 -10.11 -20.24 1.39
C LYS A 438 -11.23 -20.28 2.44
N THR A 439 -11.08 -21.16 3.42
CA THR A 439 -11.94 -21.17 4.59
C THR A 439 -11.65 -19.96 5.51
N PRO A 440 -12.65 -19.42 6.22
CA PRO A 440 -12.42 -18.42 7.27
C PRO A 440 -11.33 -18.82 8.25
N ALA A 441 -10.32 -17.96 8.40
CA ALA A 441 -9.21 -18.13 9.33
C ALA A 441 -9.37 -17.25 10.59
N LYS A 442 -10.24 -16.24 10.56
CA LYS A 442 -10.52 -15.34 11.69
C LYS A 442 -11.78 -15.77 12.44
N GLY A 443 -11.80 -15.50 13.74
CA GLY A 443 -13.02 -15.55 14.55
C GLY A 443 -14.07 -14.54 14.07
N VAL A 444 -15.27 -14.61 14.66
CA VAL A 444 -16.27 -13.55 14.51
C VAL A 444 -15.99 -12.52 15.62
N PRO A 445 -16.00 -11.20 15.32
CA PRO A 445 -15.63 -10.13 16.26
C PRO A 445 -16.38 -10.13 17.59
#